data_AF-A0A7S1G0B9-F1
#
_entry.id   AF-A0A7S1G0B9-F1
#
_cell.length_a   1.000
_cell.length_b   1.000
_cell.length_c   1.000
_cell.angle_alpha   90.00
_cell.angle_beta   90.00
_cell.angle_gamma   90.00
#
_symmetry.space_group_name_H-M   'P 1'
#
loop_
_entity.id
_entity.type
_entity.pdbx_description
1 polymer ?
#
loop_
_entity_poly.entity_id
_entity_poly.type
_entity_poly.pdbx_seq_one_letter_code
_entity_poly.pdbx_strand_id
1 'polypeptide(L)'
;VPSMSPSDFKWSPHDPVRSGPPFPDLHVRAVREIIGSGDPVLAALGPSELGRGYASPAEFRRTLTERAGRVTLVDCRNAREHAIGRFEGAVRPATKHFSEFP
;
A
#
# COMPACT_ATOMS: atom_id res chain seq x y z
N VAL A 1 1.39 -12.65 21.84
CA VAL A 1 0.87 -11.50 21.06
C VAL A 1 2.00 -11.00 20.17
N PRO A 2 1.80 -10.81 18.86
CA PRO A 2 2.83 -10.15 18.06
C PRO A 2 2.95 -8.72 18.59
N SER A 3 4.06 -8.41 19.25
CA SER A 3 4.34 -7.06 19.74
C SER A 3 5.02 -6.29 18.62
N MET A 4 4.50 -5.10 18.29
CA MET A 4 5.18 -4.20 17.36
C MET A 4 6.52 -3.76 17.96
N SER A 5 7.54 -3.74 17.11
CA SER A 5 8.88 -3.25 17.41
C SER A 5 9.06 -1.81 16.88
N PRO A 6 10.02 -1.03 17.40
CA PRO A 6 10.31 0.31 16.85
C PRO A 6 10.62 0.32 15.34
N SER A 7 11.17 -0.78 14.80
CA SER A 7 11.47 -0.93 13.36
C SER A 7 10.24 -1.07 12.47
N ASP A 8 9.08 -1.41 13.02
CA ASP A 8 7.83 -1.52 12.25
C ASP A 8 7.24 -0.16 11.88
N PHE A 9 7.72 0.92 12.52
CA PHE A 9 7.28 2.29 12.27
C PHE A 9 8.14 2.93 11.18
N LYS A 10 7.51 3.27 10.05
CA LYS A 10 8.12 4.03 8.97
C LYS A 10 8.05 5.52 9.29
N TRP A 11 9.16 6.23 9.14
CA TRP A 11 9.27 7.66 9.45
C TRP A 11 9.45 8.50 8.19
N SER A 12 8.88 9.69 8.17
CA SER A 12 9.10 10.71 7.13
C SER A 12 9.18 12.09 7.79
N PRO A 13 10.19 12.91 7.46
CA PRO A 13 10.34 14.22 8.07
C PRO A 13 9.26 15.19 7.58
N HIS A 14 8.83 16.10 8.46
CA HIS A 14 7.87 17.15 8.18
C HIS A 14 8.25 18.44 8.91
N ASP A 15 8.08 19.59 8.26
CA ASP A 15 8.31 20.90 8.87
C ASP A 15 6.97 21.52 9.32
N PRO A 16 6.67 21.50 10.63
CA PRO A 16 5.42 22.01 11.16
C PRO A 16 5.35 23.54 11.14
N VAL A 17 6.48 24.25 11.07
CA VAL A 17 6.50 25.72 11.05
C VAL A 17 5.98 26.24 9.72
N ARG A 18 6.37 25.58 8.62
CA ARG A 18 5.97 25.99 7.27
C ARG A 18 4.56 25.55 6.88
N SER A 19 4.12 24.38 7.37
CA SER A 19 2.93 23.70 6.81
C SER A 19 1.88 23.34 7.87
N GLY A 20 2.10 23.69 9.14
CA GLY A 20 1.25 23.28 10.25
C GLY A 20 1.40 21.80 10.62
N PRO A 21 0.74 21.34 11.70
CA PRO A 21 0.73 19.93 12.07
C PRO A 21 -0.04 19.10 11.01
N PRO A 22 0.49 17.94 10.58
CA PRO A 22 -0.14 17.15 9.51
C PRO A 22 -1.42 16.43 9.96
N PHE A 23 -1.57 16.20 11.26
CA PHE A 23 -2.76 15.58 11.86
C PHE A 23 -3.30 16.50 12.96
N PRO A 24 -4.60 16.87 12.93
CA PRO A 24 -5.16 17.78 13.91
C PRO A 24 -5.41 17.09 15.27
N ASP A 25 -5.80 15.81 15.24
CA ASP A 25 -6.28 15.07 16.41
C ASP A 25 -5.85 13.59 16.39
N LEU A 26 -5.89 12.95 17.56
CA LEU A 26 -5.76 11.51 17.69
C LEU A 26 -7.13 10.83 17.52
N HIS A 27 -7.23 9.88 16.59
CA HIS A 27 -8.45 9.13 16.35
C HIS A 27 -8.21 7.63 16.45
N VAL A 28 -8.81 6.98 17.46
CA VAL A 28 -8.72 5.54 17.69
C VAL A 28 -10.08 4.90 17.47
N ARG A 29 -10.14 3.86 16.63
CA ARG A 29 -11.38 3.13 16.30
C ARG A 29 -11.13 1.63 16.32
N ALA A 30 -12.04 0.87 16.94
CA ALA A 30 -12.11 -0.57 16.76
C ALA A 30 -12.91 -0.85 15.49
N VAL A 31 -12.30 -1.54 14.53
CA VAL A 31 -12.90 -1.88 13.24
C VAL A 31 -12.78 -3.38 13.00
N ARG A 32 -13.69 -3.93 12.18
CA ARG A 32 -13.63 -5.35 11.80
C ARG A 32 -12.40 -5.66 10.95
N GLU A 33 -11.99 -4.71 10.11
CA GLU A 33 -10.84 -4.81 9.22
C GLU A 33 -10.17 -3.43 9.13
N ILE A 34 -8.83 -3.39 9.22
CA ILE A 34 -8.06 -2.13 9.22
C ILE A 34 -8.09 -1.47 7.83
N ILE A 35 -8.05 -2.29 6.77
CA ILE A 35 -8.23 -1.86 5.38
C ILE A 35 -9.38 -2.67 4.80
N GLY A 36 -10.53 -2.02 4.58
CA GLY A 36 -11.72 -2.70 4.07
C GLY A 36 -11.48 -3.30 2.67
N SER A 37 -11.21 -4.60 2.61
CA SER A 37 -10.96 -5.34 1.38
C SER A 37 -12.24 -5.87 0.73
N GLY A 38 -13.37 -5.81 1.44
CA GLY A 38 -14.70 -6.15 0.93
C GLY A 38 -14.92 -7.61 0.53
N ASP A 39 -13.85 -8.41 0.41
CA ASP A 39 -13.86 -9.79 -0.03
C ASP A 39 -13.29 -10.72 1.07
N PRO A 40 -13.95 -11.85 1.39
CA PRO A 40 -13.40 -12.86 2.29
C PRO A 40 -12.08 -13.52 1.84
N VAL A 41 -11.62 -13.33 0.60
CA VAL A 41 -10.37 -13.93 0.09
C VAL A 41 -9.14 -13.49 0.88
N LEU A 42 -9.00 -12.19 1.20
CA LEU A 42 -7.86 -11.73 2.02
C LEU A 42 -7.97 -12.20 3.47
N ALA A 43 -9.18 -12.39 3.98
CA ALA A 43 -9.43 -12.95 5.31
C ALA A 43 -9.11 -14.45 5.38
N ALA A 44 -9.06 -15.15 4.25
CA ALA A 44 -8.73 -16.57 4.15
C ALA A 44 -7.22 -16.85 4.03
N LEU A 45 -6.38 -15.82 3.81
CA LEU A 45 -4.93 -15.99 3.68
C LEU A 45 -4.31 -16.39 5.02
N GLY A 46 -3.57 -17.49 5.01
CA GLY A 46 -2.84 -17.96 6.18
C GLY A 46 -1.64 -17.07 6.52
N PRO A 47 -1.13 -17.08 7.77
CA PRO A 47 0.07 -16.34 8.15
C PRO A 47 1.32 -16.69 7.32
N SER A 48 1.39 -17.90 6.78
CA SER A 48 2.48 -18.38 5.90
C SER A 48 2.37 -17.89 4.45
N GLU A 49 1.26 -17.26 4.09
CA GLU A 49 1.03 -16.65 2.77
C GLU A 49 1.26 -15.14 2.80
N LEU A 50 1.19 -14.54 3.99
CA LEU A 50 1.58 -13.14 4.20
C LEU A 50 3.05 -12.94 3.82
N GLY A 51 3.32 -11.92 3.01
CA GLY A 51 4.69 -11.61 2.56
C GLY A 51 5.14 -12.37 1.30
N ARG A 52 4.36 -13.33 0.78
CA ARG A 52 4.68 -13.97 -0.49
C ARG A 52 4.72 -12.93 -1.61
N GLY A 53 5.80 -12.94 -2.38
CA GLY A 53 6.01 -12.00 -3.49
C GLY A 53 6.54 -10.63 -3.06
N TYR A 54 6.93 -10.43 -1.80
CA TYR A 54 7.58 -9.19 -1.38
C TYR A 54 8.94 -9.06 -2.08
N ALA A 55 9.20 -7.87 -2.58
CA ALA A 55 10.46 -7.49 -3.19
C ALA A 55 11.01 -6.26 -2.49
N SER A 56 12.33 -6.23 -2.25
CA SER A 56 13.00 -5.02 -1.83
C SER A 56 12.91 -3.93 -2.91
N PRO A 57 13.09 -2.64 -2.59
CA PRO A 57 13.07 -1.57 -3.59
C PRO A 57 14.03 -1.80 -4.77
N ALA A 58 15.21 -2.37 -4.51
CA ALA A 58 16.20 -2.68 -5.53
C ALA A 58 15.73 -3.82 -6.45
N GLU A 59 15.16 -4.89 -5.88
CA GLU A 59 14.61 -6.01 -6.64
C GLU A 59 13.39 -5.61 -7.47
N PHE A 60 12.54 -4.76 -6.90
CA PHE A 60 11.40 -4.19 -7.61
C PHE A 60 11.87 -3.40 -8.85
N ARG A 61 12.82 -2.47 -8.66
CA ARG A 61 13.41 -1.71 -9.77
C ARG A 61 14.04 -2.63 -10.82
N ARG A 62 14.84 -3.60 -10.39
CA ARG A 62 15.49 -4.57 -11.28
C ARG A 62 14.47 -5.36 -12.10
N THR A 63 13.38 -5.81 -11.47
CA THR A 63 12.28 -6.53 -12.14
C THR A 63 11.62 -5.67 -13.22
N LEU A 64 11.36 -4.39 -12.92
CA LEU A 64 10.78 -3.47 -13.90
C LEU A 64 11.71 -3.21 -15.09
N THR A 65 13.02 -3.13 -14.87
CA THR A 65 14.00 -2.92 -15.96
C THR A 65 14.25 -4.18 -16.77
N GLU A 66 14.54 -5.32 -16.12
CA GLU A 66 14.97 -6.55 -16.80
C GLU A 66 13.83 -7.34 -17.43
N ARG A 67 12.61 -7.20 -16.89
CA ARG A 67 11.43 -7.92 -17.39
C ARG A 67 10.40 -6.99 -18.04
N ALA A 68 10.85 -5.83 -18.52
CA ALA A 68 10.01 -4.90 -19.25
C ALA A 68 9.24 -5.62 -20.38
N GLY A 69 7.92 -5.41 -20.44
CA GLY A 69 7.03 -6.06 -21.41
C GLY A 69 6.60 -7.49 -21.05
N ARG A 70 7.11 -8.08 -19.97
CA ARG A 70 6.67 -9.39 -19.44
C ARG A 70 5.98 -9.31 -18.08
N VAL A 71 5.94 -8.12 -17.49
CA VAL A 71 5.30 -7.86 -16.19
C VAL A 71 4.27 -6.76 -16.35
N THR A 72 3.13 -6.91 -15.68
CA THR A 72 2.11 -5.87 -15.56
C THR A 72 2.24 -5.25 -14.18
N LEU A 73 2.47 -3.94 -14.14
CA LEU A 73 2.49 -3.20 -12.88
C LEU A 73 1.09 -2.69 -12.59
N VAL A 74 0.48 -3.14 -11.49
CA VAL A 74 -0.86 -2.73 -11.07
C VAL A 74 -0.76 -1.74 -9.92
N ASP A 75 -1.32 -0.54 -10.07
CA ASP A 75 -1.44 0.45 -9.00
C ASP A 75 -2.74 0.20 -8.22
N CYS A 76 -2.63 -0.35 -7.02
CA CYS A 76 -3.77 -0.71 -6.18
C CYS A 76 -4.31 0.46 -5.32
N ARG A 77 -3.83 1.69 -5.53
CA ARG A 77 -4.29 2.88 -4.80
C ARG A 77 -5.52 3.51 -5.45
N ASN A 78 -6.11 4.49 -4.77
CA ASN A 78 -7.28 5.20 -5.30
C ASN A 78 -6.92 6.11 -6.51
N ALA A 79 -7.97 6.55 -7.23
CA ALA A 79 -7.83 7.36 -8.44
C ALA A 79 -7.07 8.67 -8.23
N ARG A 80 -7.22 9.31 -7.06
CA ARG A 80 -6.57 10.59 -6.76
C ARG A 80 -5.07 10.42 -6.60
N GLU A 81 -4.64 9.42 -5.83
CA GLU A 81 -3.20 9.13 -5.63
C GLU A 81 -2.52 8.73 -6.94
N HIS A 82 -3.19 7.92 -7.76
CA HIS A 82 -2.71 7.54 -9.09
C HIS A 82 -2.53 8.74 -10.03
N ALA A 83 -3.45 9.71 -9.95
CA ALA A 83 -3.38 10.94 -10.74
C ALA A 83 -2.28 11.90 -10.28
N ILE A 84 -2.00 11.96 -8.97
CA ILE A 84 -0.90 12.78 -8.41
C ILE A 84 0.47 12.24 -8.87
N GLY A 85 0.65 10.93 -8.83
CA GLY A 85 1.91 10.32 -9.23
C GLY A 85 1.88 8.80 -9.17
N ARG A 86 2.50 8.16 -10.16
CA ARG A 86 2.59 6.71 -10.29
C ARG A 86 3.88 6.30 -10.99
N PHE A 87 4.24 5.03 -10.88
CA PHE A 87 5.29 4.45 -11.71
C PHE A 87 4.86 4.44 -13.19
N GLU A 88 5.81 4.65 -14.08
CA GLU A 88 5.59 4.62 -15.52
C GLU A 88 5.05 3.25 -15.96
N GLY A 89 4.03 3.26 -16.83
CA GLY A 89 3.38 2.04 -17.31
C GLY A 89 2.49 1.33 -16.29
N ALA A 90 2.35 1.83 -15.05
CA ALA A 90 1.44 1.25 -14.07
C ALA A 90 -0.02 1.40 -14.52
N VAL A 91 -0.73 0.28 -14.62
CA VAL A 91 -2.16 0.24 -14.90
C VAL A 91 -2.95 0.31 -13.60
N ARG A 92 -4.06 1.05 -13.62
CA ARG A 92 -4.99 1.09 -12.50
C ARG A 92 -6.22 0.26 -12.85
N PRO A 93 -6.65 -0.69 -12.01
CA PRO A 93 -7.98 -1.26 -12.15
C PRO A 93 -9.00 -0.12 -12.01
N ALA A 94 -10.10 -0.17 -12.76
CA ALA A 94 -11.10 0.89 -12.76
C ALA A 94 -11.99 0.88 -11.49
N THR A 95 -11.37 0.73 -10.32
CA THR A 95 -12.03 0.60 -9.02
C THR A 95 -12.09 1.95 -8.31
N LYS A 96 -13.19 2.19 -7.59
CA LYS A 96 -13.37 3.37 -6.73
C LYS A 96 -12.95 3.07 -5.30
N HIS A 97 -13.19 1.85 -4.85
CA HIS A 97 -12.83 1.35 -3.53
C HIS A 97 -11.89 0.15 -3.66
N PHE A 98 -11.02 -0.04 -2.66
CA PHE A 98 -10.13 -1.21 -2.62
C PHE A 98 -10.92 -2.53 -2.62
N SER A 99 -12.14 -2.52 -2.07
CA SER A 99 -13.08 -3.64 -2.10
C SER A 99 -13.58 -4.07 -3.47
N GLU A 100 -13.38 -3.24 -4.50
CA GLU A 100 -13.75 -3.57 -5.88
C GLU A 100 -12.57 -4.16 -6.65
N PHE A 101 -11.39 -4.28 -6.03
CA PHE A 101 -10.22 -4.88 -6.64
C PHE A 101 -10.50 -6.37 -6.91
N PRO A 102 -10.38 -6.83 -8.17
CA PRO A 102 -10.72 -8.20 -8.55
C PRO A 102 -9.75 -9.25 -8.03
#